data_AF-A0A3L6V998-F1
#
_entry.id   AF-A0A3L6V998-F1
#
_cell.length_a   1.000
_cell.length_b   1.000
_cell.length_c   1.000
_cell.angle_alpha   90.00
_cell.angle_beta   90.00
_cell.angle_gamma   90.00
#
_symmetry.space_group_name_H-M   'P 1'
#
loop_
_entity.id
_entity.type
_entity.pdbx_description
1 polymer ?
#
loop_
_entity_poly.entity_id
_entity_poly.type
_entity_poly.pdbx_seq_one_letter_code
_entity_poly.pdbx_strand_id
1 'polypeptide(L)'
;MLPSCVFFFLVMAWVPSTFAASFEFRSHCSYPIDVYDNAVTCSLQPNSTGCGSETCTSLAECMRVTAKVGFNVAMSIFPNGPSRNDPMYNCQYVVCYANGCNDAYQYPSDDIKTKSCPDTTNFVVTFCPDLPP
;
A
#
# COMPACT_ATOMS: atom_id res chain seq x y z
N MET A 1 8.31 -4.82 29.22
CA MET A 1 7.41 -3.66 29.33
C MET A 1 8.03 -2.55 28.49
N LEU A 2 7.32 -2.12 27.44
CA LEU A 2 7.65 -0.94 26.62
C LEU A 2 7.38 0.35 27.44
N PRO A 3 7.96 1.50 27.07
CA PRO A 3 7.29 2.33 26.06
C PRO A 3 8.22 2.93 25.00
N SER A 4 7.62 3.13 23.83
CA SER A 4 8.17 3.77 22.63
C SER A 4 8.41 5.26 22.83
N CYS A 5 9.48 5.78 22.24
CA CYS A 5 9.63 7.22 21.96
C CYS A 5 9.48 7.45 20.46
N VAL A 6 8.38 8.08 20.07
CA VAL A 6 8.14 8.62 18.73
C VAL A 6 8.74 10.02 18.69
N PHE A 7 9.62 10.32 17.73
CA PHE A 7 10.04 11.69 17.44
C PHE A 7 9.53 12.08 16.05
N PHE A 8 8.61 13.05 16.04
CA PHE A 8 8.05 13.70 14.87
C PHE A 8 8.88 14.97 14.62
N PHE A 9 9.50 15.11 13.45
CA PHE A 9 9.99 16.42 12.99
C PHE A 9 9.45 16.66 11.59
N LEU A 10 8.43 17.52 11.53
CA LEU A 10 7.84 18.03 10.31
C LEU A 10 8.45 19.41 10.10
N VAL A 11 9.33 19.54 9.10
CA VAL A 11 9.80 20.85 8.62
C VAL A 11 9.46 20.93 7.14
N MET A 12 8.26 21.44 6.85
CA MET A 12 7.87 21.85 5.51
C MET A 12 8.43 23.25 5.25
N ALA A 13 9.57 23.33 4.56
CA ALA A 13 10.02 24.55 3.91
C ALA A 13 9.77 24.41 2.41
N TRP A 14 8.86 25.24 1.89
CA TRP A 14 8.67 25.44 0.45
C TRP A 14 9.96 26.03 -0.13
N VAL A 15 10.69 25.25 -0.94
CA VAL A 15 11.82 25.76 -1.74
C VAL A 15 11.56 25.39 -3.20
N PRO A 16 11.47 26.36 -4.13
CA PRO A 16 11.49 26.06 -5.55
C PRO A 16 12.93 25.71 -5.93
N SER A 17 13.25 24.43 -6.00
CA SER A 17 14.54 24.00 -6.53
C SER A 17 14.46 22.58 -7.10
N THR A 18 14.73 22.49 -8.40
CA THR A 18 14.84 21.27 -9.22
C THR A 18 16.11 20.46 -8.92
N PHE A 19 16.52 20.38 -7.65
CA PHE A 19 17.60 19.51 -7.22
C PHE A 19 16.98 18.36 -6.45
N ALA A 20 17.05 17.15 -7.01
CA ALA A 20 16.64 15.95 -6.30
C ALA A 20 17.49 15.83 -5.04
N ALA A 21 16.88 16.07 -3.87
CA ALA A 21 17.54 15.85 -2.60
C ALA A 21 17.75 14.33 -2.46
N SER A 22 19.01 13.90 -2.36
CA SER A 22 19.34 12.51 -2.09
C SER A 22 19.29 12.26 -0.58
N PHE A 23 18.54 11.24 -0.19
CA PHE A 23 18.45 10.78 1.20
C PHE A 23 19.04 9.37 1.30
N GLU A 24 19.96 9.18 2.23
CA GLU A 24 20.55 7.87 2.54
C GLU A 24 20.02 7.37 3.88
N PHE A 25 19.36 6.22 3.88
CA PHE A 25 18.85 5.58 5.10
C PHE A 25 19.78 4.45 5.53
N ARG A 26 20.19 4.47 6.80
CA ARG A 26 21.01 3.43 7.44
C ARG A 26 20.31 2.91 8.68
N SER A 27 20.26 1.59 8.83
CA SER A 27 19.74 0.94 10.03
C SER A 27 20.83 0.15 10.75
N HIS A 28 21.08 0.50 12.02
CA HIS A 28 21.93 -0.27 12.95
C HIS A 28 21.10 -1.10 13.95
N CYS A 29 19.80 -1.21 13.72
CA CYS A 29 18.93 -2.03 14.57
C CYS A 29 19.15 -3.52 14.28
N SER A 30 18.90 -4.36 15.28
CA SER A 30 18.91 -5.83 15.14
C SER A 30 17.64 -6.39 14.48
N TYR A 31 16.75 -5.51 14.01
CA TYR A 31 15.47 -5.84 13.39
C TYR A 31 15.21 -4.89 12.20
N PRO A 32 14.43 -5.32 11.19
CA PRO A 32 14.16 -4.52 10.01
C PRO A 32 13.26 -3.33 10.32
N ILE A 33 13.42 -2.24 9.57
CA ILE A 33 12.61 -1.02 9.67
C ILE A 33 11.96 -0.76 8.32
N ASP A 34 10.63 -0.63 8.31
CA ASP A 34 9.88 -0.28 7.11
C ASP A 34 9.80 1.26 6.95
N VAL A 35 10.22 1.75 5.79
CA VAL A 35 10.16 3.16 5.38
C VAL A 35 8.94 3.36 4.49
N TYR A 36 8.17 4.41 4.74
CA TYR A 36 6.90 4.71 4.06
C TYR A 36 6.89 6.12 3.47
N ASP A 37 6.37 6.26 2.26
CA ASP A 37 5.95 7.52 1.63
C ASP A 37 4.64 7.27 0.88
N ASN A 38 3.50 7.52 1.54
CA ASN A 38 2.13 7.23 1.09
C ASN A 38 1.84 5.74 0.73
N ALA A 39 2.88 4.90 0.67
CA ALA A 39 2.93 3.44 0.63
C ALA A 39 4.26 2.96 1.26
N VAL A 40 4.43 1.65 1.51
CA VAL A 40 5.75 1.10 1.92
C VAL A 40 6.73 1.35 0.77
N THR A 41 7.67 2.26 0.99
CA THR A 41 8.73 2.52 0.03
C THR A 41 9.73 1.38 0.06
N CYS A 42 10.03 0.82 1.24
CA CYS A 42 10.93 -0.33 1.38
C CYS A 42 11.17 -0.80 2.84
N SER A 43 11.74 -2.00 3.00
CA SER A 43 12.22 -2.55 4.28
C SER A 43 13.76 -2.48 4.35
N LEU A 44 14.29 -1.76 5.33
CA LEU A 44 15.72 -1.71 5.62
C LEU A 44 16.11 -2.90 6.49
N GLN A 45 16.91 -3.80 5.95
CA GLN A 45 17.46 -4.93 6.71
C GLN A 45 18.47 -4.45 7.78
N PRO A 46 18.64 -5.20 8.89
CA PRO A 46 19.67 -4.93 9.90
C PRO A 46 21.05 -4.73 9.28
N ASN A 47 21.71 -3.61 9.56
CA ASN A 47 23.02 -3.23 9.01
C ASN A 47 23.09 -3.14 7.47
N SER A 48 21.95 -2.92 6.80
CA SER A 48 21.89 -2.65 5.36
C SER A 48 22.01 -1.16 5.05
N THR A 49 22.71 -0.84 3.98
CA THR A 49 22.67 0.45 3.30
C THR A 49 21.76 0.32 2.09
N GLY A 50 20.59 0.96 2.16
CA GLY A 50 19.66 1.05 1.05
C GLY A 50 18.52 0.04 1.07
N CYS A 51 17.53 0.35 0.25
CA CYS A 51 16.28 -0.36 0.11
C CYS A 51 16.34 -1.23 -1.14
N GLY A 52 16.28 -2.56 -0.98
CA GLY A 52 16.19 -3.47 -2.11
C GLY A 52 14.88 -3.24 -2.86
N SER A 53 14.94 -2.65 -4.06
CA SER A 53 13.78 -2.61 -4.96
C SER A 53 13.64 -3.99 -5.60
N GLU A 54 13.04 -4.93 -4.88
CA GLU A 54 12.71 -6.22 -5.48
C GLU A 54 11.57 -6.01 -6.48
N THR A 55 11.93 -5.83 -7.74
CA THR A 55 10.98 -5.76 -8.86
C THR A 55 10.49 -7.18 -9.16
N CYS A 56 9.24 -7.46 -8.82
CA CYS A 56 8.55 -8.70 -9.18
C CYS A 56 7.40 -8.37 -10.15
N THR A 57 7.13 -9.27 -11.10
CA THR A 57 6.15 -9.06 -12.19
C THR A 57 4.94 -10.00 -12.12
N SER A 58 4.85 -10.81 -11.07
CA SER A 58 3.72 -11.71 -10.81
C SER A 58 3.55 -11.96 -9.31
N LEU A 59 2.34 -12.35 -8.90
CA LEU A 59 2.05 -12.71 -7.51
C LEU A 59 3.00 -13.79 -6.98
N ALA A 60 3.19 -14.86 -7.76
CA ALA A 60 4.04 -15.98 -7.37
C ALA A 60 5.49 -15.55 -7.18
N GLU A 61 6.00 -14.70 -8.07
CA GLU A 61 7.35 -14.15 -7.95
C GLU A 61 7.48 -13.25 -6.72
N CYS A 62 6.52 -12.35 -6.50
CA CYS A 62 6.52 -11.48 -5.32
C CYS A 62 6.49 -12.28 -4.01
N MET A 63 5.67 -13.33 -3.94
CA MET A 63 5.62 -14.20 -2.77
C MET A 63 6.95 -14.95 -2.57
N ARG A 64 7.61 -15.37 -3.66
CA ARG A 64 8.89 -16.07 -3.62
C ARG A 64 10.03 -15.17 -3.12
N VAL A 65 10.13 -13.94 -3.63
CA VAL A 65 11.26 -13.04 -3.33
C VAL A 65 11.09 -12.34 -1.98
N THR A 66 9.86 -11.95 -1.63
CA THR A 66 9.61 -11.21 -0.37
C THR A 66 9.34 -12.11 0.84
N ALA A 67 9.05 -13.40 0.63
CA ALA A 67 8.51 -14.31 1.65
C ALA A 67 7.24 -13.78 2.37
N LYS A 68 6.54 -12.77 1.80
CA LYS A 68 5.30 -12.21 2.33
C LYS A 68 4.09 -12.99 1.78
N VAL A 69 3.08 -13.14 2.62
CA VAL A 69 1.75 -13.62 2.21
C VAL A 69 0.88 -12.41 1.87
N GLY A 70 0.49 -12.27 0.59
CA GLY A 70 -0.25 -11.11 0.07
C GLY A 70 -1.70 -10.98 0.52
N PHE A 71 -2.21 -11.95 1.30
CA PHE A 71 -3.60 -12.01 1.74
C PHE A 71 -3.70 -12.69 3.11
N ASN A 72 -4.56 -12.18 3.99
CA ASN A 72 -4.84 -12.78 5.30
C ASN A 72 -6.36 -12.94 5.56
N VAL A 73 -7.15 -11.91 5.31
CA VAL A 73 -8.58 -11.82 5.64
C VAL A 73 -9.33 -11.31 4.41
N ALA A 74 -10.47 -11.95 4.10
CA ALA A 74 -11.32 -11.48 3.02
C ALA A 74 -11.83 -10.06 3.32
N MET A 75 -11.88 -9.19 2.31
CA MET A 75 -12.27 -7.80 2.49
C MET A 75 -13.12 -7.32 1.31
N SER A 76 -14.09 -6.44 1.59
CA SER A 76 -14.78 -5.65 0.59
C SER A 76 -14.68 -4.16 0.90
N ILE A 77 -14.65 -3.35 -0.16
CA ILE A 77 -14.73 -1.89 -0.10
C ILE A 77 -15.92 -1.47 -0.95
N PHE A 78 -16.90 -0.85 -0.31
CA PHE A 78 -18.14 -0.45 -0.94
C PHE A 78 -18.29 1.08 -0.91
N PRO A 79 -18.33 1.78 -2.06
CA PRO A 79 -18.67 3.19 -2.11
C PRO A 79 -20.15 3.39 -1.79
N ASN A 80 -20.44 4.15 -0.74
CA ASN A 80 -21.79 4.47 -0.30
C ASN A 80 -22.32 5.73 -1.01
N GLY A 81 -23.60 5.74 -1.35
CA GLY A 81 -24.28 6.86 -2.01
C GLY A 81 -24.31 6.80 -3.54
N PRO A 82 -24.77 7.87 -4.19
CA PRO A 82 -25.03 7.90 -5.64
C PRO A 82 -23.77 7.82 -6.50
N SER A 83 -22.59 8.11 -5.93
CA SER A 83 -21.28 8.13 -6.58
C SER A 83 -20.92 6.82 -7.31
N ARG A 84 -21.50 5.69 -6.90
CA ARG A 84 -21.25 4.37 -7.51
C ARG A 84 -21.69 4.29 -8.98
N ASN A 85 -22.67 5.11 -9.38
CA ASN A 85 -23.25 5.09 -10.71
C ASN A 85 -22.90 6.33 -11.53
N ASP A 86 -21.92 7.12 -11.08
CA ASP A 86 -21.47 8.30 -11.80
C ASP A 86 -20.64 7.88 -13.03
N PRO A 87 -21.06 8.20 -14.27
CA PRO A 87 -20.34 7.81 -15.47
C PRO A 87 -18.97 8.50 -15.64
N MET A 88 -18.67 9.57 -14.88
CA MET A 88 -17.34 10.21 -14.88
C MET A 88 -16.28 9.40 -14.11
N TYR A 89 -16.69 8.43 -13.29
CA TYR A 89 -15.82 7.73 -12.35
C TYR A 89 -15.92 6.21 -12.52
N ASN A 90 -14.82 5.49 -12.38
CA ASN A 90 -14.85 4.02 -12.28
C ASN A 90 -15.02 3.58 -10.82
N CYS A 91 -15.99 4.17 -10.11
CA CYS A 91 -16.23 4.02 -8.68
C CYS A 91 -16.99 2.73 -8.34
N GLN A 92 -16.39 1.60 -8.70
CA GLN A 92 -16.98 0.28 -8.47
C GLN A 92 -16.62 -0.26 -7.09
N TYR A 93 -17.47 -1.15 -6.57
CA TYR A 93 -17.13 -1.94 -5.39
C TYR A 93 -15.95 -2.86 -5.69
N VAL A 94 -15.16 -3.16 -4.67
CA VAL A 94 -13.98 -4.02 -4.74
C VAL A 94 -14.18 -5.14 -3.74
N VAL A 95 -13.92 -6.39 -4.15
CA VAL A 95 -13.98 -7.52 -3.22
C VAL A 95 -12.87 -8.52 -3.44
N CYS A 96 -12.26 -8.96 -2.34
CA CYS A 96 -11.19 -9.92 -2.36
C CYS A 96 -11.47 -11.03 -1.33
N TYR A 97 -11.88 -12.20 -1.81
CA TYR A 97 -12.19 -13.36 -0.96
C TYR A 97 -11.00 -14.30 -0.74
N ALA A 98 -9.96 -14.20 -1.58
CA ALA A 98 -8.82 -15.09 -1.55
C ALA A 98 -7.56 -14.40 -2.09
N ASN A 99 -6.40 -14.99 -1.80
CA ASN A 99 -5.12 -14.57 -2.36
C ASN A 99 -5.15 -14.58 -3.88
N GLY A 100 -4.61 -13.54 -4.52
CA GLY A 100 -4.63 -13.40 -5.97
C GLY A 100 -6.00 -13.07 -6.57
N CYS A 101 -6.90 -12.48 -5.79
CA CYS A 101 -8.15 -11.93 -6.32
C CYS A 101 -7.87 -10.91 -7.44
N ASN A 102 -8.80 -10.83 -8.40
CA ASN A 102 -8.64 -9.98 -9.57
C ASN A 102 -8.76 -8.49 -9.25
N ASP A 103 -9.51 -8.13 -8.21
CA ASP A 103 -9.77 -6.73 -7.85
C ASP A 103 -8.63 -6.08 -7.04
N ALA A 104 -7.63 -6.84 -6.57
CA ALA A 104 -6.50 -6.32 -5.81
C ALA A 104 -5.19 -6.38 -6.62
N TYR A 105 -4.29 -5.45 -6.30
CA TYR A 105 -2.91 -5.44 -6.80
C TYR A 105 -2.18 -6.74 -6.39
N GLN A 106 -1.53 -7.38 -7.36
CA GLN A 106 -0.82 -8.63 -7.16
C GLN A 106 0.70 -8.47 -7.19
N TYR A 107 1.19 -7.44 -7.87
CA TYR A 107 2.60 -7.08 -8.00
C TYR A 107 2.73 -5.57 -8.24
N PRO A 108 3.92 -4.95 -8.04
CA PRO A 108 4.07 -3.49 -8.07
C PRO A 108 3.61 -2.80 -9.35
N SER A 109 3.76 -3.44 -10.51
CA SER A 109 3.33 -2.91 -11.81
C SER A 109 1.91 -3.34 -12.22
N ASP A 110 1.09 -3.87 -11.31
CA ASP A 110 -0.31 -4.23 -11.54
C ASP A 110 -1.25 -3.00 -11.42
N ASP A 111 -0.90 -1.91 -12.10
CA ASP A 111 -1.43 -0.56 -11.82
C ASP A 111 -2.82 -0.24 -12.41
N ILE A 112 -3.42 -1.19 -13.11
CA ILE A 112 -4.70 -1.02 -13.83
C ILE A 112 -5.95 -1.17 -12.95
N LYS A 113 -5.79 -1.50 -11.66
CA LYS A 113 -6.90 -1.87 -10.75
C LYS A 113 -7.45 -0.71 -9.92
N THR A 114 -6.85 0.46 -10.04
CA THR A 114 -7.24 1.68 -9.32
C THR A 114 -8.69 2.06 -9.62
N LYS A 115 -9.50 2.23 -8.56
CA LYS A 115 -10.84 2.82 -8.64
C LYS A 115 -10.77 4.30 -8.30
N SER A 116 -11.38 5.13 -9.14
CA SER A 116 -11.54 6.56 -8.99
C SER A 116 -12.99 6.83 -8.60
N CYS A 117 -13.19 7.65 -7.58
CA CYS A 117 -14.49 8.04 -7.05
C CYS A 117 -14.51 9.56 -6.84
N PRO A 118 -15.69 10.21 -6.83
CA PRO A 118 -15.82 11.60 -6.39
C PRO A 118 -15.27 11.81 -4.97
N ASP A 119 -14.69 12.98 -4.71
CA ASP A 119 -14.06 13.33 -3.42
C ASP A 119 -15.04 13.31 -2.22
N THR A 120 -16.35 13.35 -2.49
CA THR A 120 -17.42 13.29 -1.49
C THR A 120 -17.90 11.86 -1.19
N THR A 121 -17.27 10.85 -1.78
CA THR A 121 -17.68 9.45 -1.64
C THR A 121 -17.31 8.91 -0.27
N ASN A 122 -18.30 8.40 0.46
CA ASN A 122 -18.07 7.65 1.69
C ASN A 122 -17.81 6.18 1.35
N PHE A 123 -16.93 5.50 2.07
CA PHE A 123 -16.64 4.08 1.85
C PHE A 123 -16.99 3.26 3.09
N VAL A 124 -17.55 2.07 2.86
CA VAL A 124 -17.74 1.04 3.88
C VAL A 124 -16.73 -0.07 3.60
N VAL A 125 -15.87 -0.36 4.58
CA VAL A 125 -14.91 -1.44 4.51
C VAL A 125 -15.38 -2.57 5.42
N THR A 126 -15.53 -3.76 4.86
CA THR A 126 -15.99 -4.95 5.61
C THR A 126 -14.93 -6.02 5.54
N PHE A 127 -14.47 -6.49 6.70
CA PHE A 127 -13.65 -7.69 6.83
C PHE A 127 -14.54 -8.91 7.01
N CYS A 128 -14.13 -10.04 6.41
CA CYS A 128 -14.95 -11.24 6.29
C CYS A 128 -16.36 -10.94 5.73
N PRO A 129 -16.47 -10.30 4.55
CA PRO A 129 -17.78 -10.02 3.96
C PRO A 129 -18.49 -11.34 3.63
N ASP A 130 -19.82 -11.31 3.70
CA ASP A 130 -20.63 -12.41 3.19
C ASP A 130 -20.25 -12.68 1.73
N LEU A 131 -20.12 -13.96 1.37
CA LEU A 131 -19.81 -14.37 0.00
C LEU A 131 -20.87 -13.82 -0.98
N PRO A 132 -20.52 -13.59 -2.26
CA PRO A 132 -21.55 -13.23 -3.24
C PRO A 132 -22.57 -14.39 -3.31
N PRO A 133 -23.86 -14.10 -3.54
CA PRO A 133 -24.83 -15.14 -3.88
C PRO A 133 -24.43 -15.94 -5.12
#